data_AF-A0A3D5V6G0-F1
#
_entry.id   AF-A0A3D5V6G0-F1
#
_cell.length_a   1.000
_cell.length_b   1.000
_cell.length_c   1.000
_cell.angle_alpha   90.00
_cell.angle_beta   90.00
_cell.angle_gamma   90.00
#
_symmetry.space_group_name_H-M   'P 1'
#
loop_
_entity.id
_entity.type
_entity.pdbx_description
1 polymer ?
#
loop_
_entity_poly.entity_id
_entity_poly.type
_entity_poly.pdbx_seq_one_letter_code
_entity_poly.pdbx_strand_id
1 'polypeptide(L)'
;MSKLSKPTLLIFIRPATILVLTLILFLSGMTYYLAEPVLGPVPGVLQKVRILIDPGHGGIDPGTGEKFELYEKDINLDLAFRLRVLLEEKGATVDLTRWSDQELSYLSPDLKAKRHPR
;
A
#
# COMPACT_ATOMS: atom_id res chain seq x y z
N MET A 1 -56.91 -23.33 -45.21
CA MET A 1 -55.54 -22.92 -44.85
C MET A 1 -55.56 -21.42 -44.53
N SER A 2 -55.72 -21.05 -43.26
CA SER A 2 -55.77 -19.66 -42.80
C SER A 2 -54.35 -19.09 -42.70
N LYS A 3 -54.09 -17.97 -43.39
CA LYS A 3 -52.83 -17.22 -43.25
C LYS A 3 -52.87 -16.44 -41.93
N LEU A 4 -52.06 -16.88 -40.98
CA LEU A 4 -51.83 -16.19 -39.72
C LEU A 4 -50.82 -15.05 -39.96
N SER A 5 -51.28 -13.81 -40.04
CA SER A 5 -50.38 -12.64 -40.07
C SER A 5 -49.81 -12.41 -38.68
N LYS A 6 -48.50 -12.51 -38.52
CA LYS A 6 -47.80 -12.11 -37.29
C LYS A 6 -47.86 -10.58 -37.19
N PRO A 7 -48.26 -9.97 -36.07
CA PRO A 7 -48.13 -8.54 -35.89
C PRO A 7 -46.64 -8.20 -35.72
N THR A 8 -46.02 -7.61 -36.74
CA THR A 8 -44.70 -6.99 -36.60
C THR A 8 -44.88 -5.74 -35.74
N LEU A 9 -44.58 -5.86 -34.45
CA LEU A 9 -44.62 -4.76 -33.49
C LEU A 9 -43.48 -3.78 -33.81
N LEU A 10 -43.77 -2.80 -34.67
CA LEU A 10 -42.83 -1.72 -35.01
C LEU A 10 -42.87 -0.68 -33.89
N ILE A 11 -41.92 -0.75 -32.95
CA ILE A 11 -41.82 0.20 -31.84
C ILE A 11 -41.26 1.52 -32.41
N PHE A 12 -42.14 2.50 -32.64
CA PHE A 12 -41.73 3.86 -32.97
C PHE A 12 -41.19 4.54 -31.70
N ILE A 13 -39.89 4.45 -31.49
CA ILE A 13 -39.21 5.20 -30.43
C ILE A 13 -39.27 6.68 -30.82
N ARG A 14 -39.87 7.50 -29.97
CA ARG A 14 -39.93 8.95 -30.23
C ARG A 14 -38.50 9.51 -30.25
N PRO A 15 -38.18 10.47 -31.12
CA PRO A 15 -36.83 11.06 -31.18
C PRO A 15 -36.41 11.67 -29.83
N ALA A 16 -37.38 12.18 -29.06
CA ALA A 16 -37.15 12.65 -27.69
C ALA A 16 -36.63 11.55 -26.74
N THR A 17 -37.06 10.29 -26.92
CA THR A 17 -36.62 9.18 -26.09
C THR A 17 -35.14 8.87 -26.31
N ILE A 18 -34.67 8.95 -27.56
CA ILE A 18 -33.24 8.76 -27.89
C ILE A 18 -32.41 9.87 -27.26
N LEU A 19 -32.88 11.12 -27.35
CA LEU A 19 -32.19 12.30 -26.81
C LEU A 19 -32.06 12.25 -25.28
N VAL A 20 -33.10 11.77 -24.60
CA VAL A 20 -33.08 11.56 -23.14
C VAL A 20 -32.09 10.46 -22.75
N LEU A 21 -32.07 9.32 -23.48
CA LEU A 21 -31.11 8.25 -23.20
C LEU A 21 -29.66 8.68 -23.42
N THR A 22 -29.39 9.44 -24.48
CA THR A 22 -28.05 10.00 -24.72
C THR A 22 -27.63 10.99 -23.65
N LEU A 23 -28.56 11.81 -23.16
CA LEU A 23 -28.28 12.75 -22.08
C LEU A 23 -27.99 12.02 -20.77
N ILE A 24 -28.75 10.96 -20.45
CA ILE A 24 -28.50 10.13 -19.27
C ILE A 24 -27.12 9.47 -19.34
N LEU A 25 -26.76 8.87 -20.49
CA LEU A 25 -25.45 8.24 -20.69
C LEU A 25 -24.30 9.26 -20.62
N PHE A 26 -24.52 10.45 -21.18
CA PHE A 26 -23.55 11.54 -21.12
C PHE A 26 -23.36 12.06 -19.69
N LEU A 27 -24.46 12.31 -18.97
CA LEU A 27 -24.41 12.74 -17.57
C LEU A 27 -23.79 11.67 -16.68
N SER A 28 -24.11 10.38 -16.87
CA SER A 28 -23.48 9.29 -16.12
C SER A 28 -21.99 9.20 -16.40
N GLY A 29 -21.58 9.32 -17.67
CA GLY A 29 -20.18 9.37 -18.06
C GLY A 29 -19.47 10.56 -17.45
N MET A 30 -20.07 11.75 -17.52
CA MET A 30 -19.53 12.98 -16.93
C MET A 30 -19.40 12.86 -15.41
N THR A 31 -20.40 12.29 -14.71
CA THR A 31 -20.28 12.02 -13.28
C THR A 31 -19.17 11.02 -12.97
N TYR A 32 -18.95 10.02 -13.81
CA TYR A 32 -17.86 9.05 -13.67
C TYR A 32 -16.49 9.74 -13.86
N TYR A 33 -16.31 10.51 -14.93
CA TYR A 33 -15.07 11.26 -15.20
C TYR A 33 -14.74 12.29 -14.11
N LEU A 34 -15.75 12.90 -13.50
CA LEU A 34 -15.58 13.85 -12.39
C LEU A 34 -15.42 13.16 -11.02
N ALA A 35 -15.74 11.86 -10.89
CA ALA A 35 -15.65 11.09 -9.65
C ALA A 35 -14.29 10.40 -9.44
N GLU A 36 -13.47 10.28 -10.49
CA GLU A 36 -12.12 9.70 -10.42
C GLU A 36 -11.17 10.37 -9.38
N PRO A 37 -11.38 11.62 -8.88
CA PRO A 37 -10.62 12.13 -7.73
C PRO A 37 -11.40 12.12 -6.40
N VAL A 38 -12.64 11.62 -6.32
CA VAL A 38 -13.48 11.71 -5.10
C VAL A 38 -13.28 10.51 -4.16
N LEU A 39 -12.93 9.34 -4.68
CA LEU A 39 -12.68 8.15 -3.84
C LEU A 39 -11.33 8.17 -3.12
N GLY A 40 -10.44 9.11 -3.45
CA GLY A 40 -9.11 9.20 -2.86
C GLY A 40 -8.28 7.91 -3.01
N PRO A 41 -7.07 7.84 -2.42
CA PRO A 41 -6.42 6.55 -2.23
C PRO A 41 -7.36 5.69 -1.40
N VAL A 42 -7.74 4.50 -1.91
CA VAL A 42 -8.41 3.48 -1.09
C VAL A 42 -7.61 3.37 0.21
N PRO A 43 -8.26 3.44 1.40
CA PRO A 43 -7.61 3.20 2.67
C PRO A 43 -6.65 2.02 2.53
N GLY A 44 -5.34 2.29 2.65
CA GLY A 44 -4.35 1.24 2.55
C GLY A 44 -4.71 0.11 3.52
N VAL A 45 -4.46 -1.14 3.15
CA VAL A 45 -4.87 -2.32 3.96
C VAL A 45 -4.35 -2.23 5.41
N LEU A 46 -3.30 -1.45 5.66
CA LEU A 46 -2.70 -1.23 6.98
C LEU A 46 -3.06 0.14 7.60
N GLN A 47 -4.09 0.83 7.12
CA GLN A 47 -4.51 2.11 7.68
C GLN A 47 -4.81 1.97 9.18
N LYS A 48 -4.24 2.86 10.01
CA LYS A 48 -4.29 2.85 11.48
C LYS A 48 -3.46 1.76 12.17
N VAL A 49 -2.68 0.96 11.44
CA VAL A 49 -1.69 0.05 12.04
C VAL A 49 -0.41 0.83 12.31
N ARG A 50 0.09 0.75 13.55
CA ARG A 50 1.44 1.23 13.91
C ARG A 50 2.39 0.05 14.04
N ILE A 51 3.52 0.11 13.34
CA ILE A 51 4.53 -0.95 13.29
C ILE A 51 5.85 -0.36 13.80
N LEU A 52 6.51 -1.07 14.71
CA LEU A 52 7.88 -0.77 15.12
C LEU A 52 8.79 -1.84 14.49
N ILE A 53 9.77 -1.41 13.70
CA ILE A 53 10.80 -2.28 13.14
C ILE A 53 12.05 -2.16 14.02
N ASP A 54 12.66 -3.30 14.37
CA ASP A 54 13.91 -3.35 15.12
C ASP A 54 15.04 -3.87 14.22
N PRO A 55 15.85 -2.99 13.60
CA PRO A 55 17.02 -3.41 12.85
C PRO A 55 18.08 -3.90 13.84
N GLY A 56 18.29 -5.22 13.91
CA GLY A 56 19.24 -5.82 14.85
C GLY A 56 20.66 -5.29 14.72
N HIS A 57 21.45 -5.43 15.79
CA HIS A 57 22.84 -4.97 15.91
C HIS A 57 23.01 -3.44 15.74
N GLY A 58 24.24 -2.97 15.56
CA GLY A 58 24.56 -1.55 15.37
C GLY A 58 25.73 -1.06 16.22
N GLY A 59 26.41 -0.03 15.73
CA GLY A 59 27.61 0.54 16.33
C GLY A 59 28.74 -0.49 16.41
N ILE A 60 29.19 -0.75 17.64
CA ILE A 60 30.30 -1.68 17.93
C ILE A 60 29.91 -3.16 17.78
N ASP A 61 28.62 -3.46 17.74
CA ASP A 61 28.10 -4.80 17.48
C ASP A 61 27.81 -4.94 15.98
N PRO A 62 28.69 -5.59 15.21
CA PRO A 62 28.47 -5.80 13.77
C PRO A 62 27.45 -6.90 13.47
N GLY A 63 27.11 -7.74 14.46
CA GLY A 63 26.50 -9.05 14.22
C GLY A 63 27.43 -9.98 13.44
N THR A 64 26.85 -10.83 12.60
CA THR A 64 27.60 -11.76 11.75
C THR A 64 28.19 -11.05 10.53
N GLY A 65 29.36 -11.49 10.10
CA GLY A 65 29.98 -11.05 8.84
C GLY A 65 31.26 -10.29 9.11
N GLU A 66 32.39 -10.89 8.77
CA GLU A 66 33.69 -10.21 8.74
C GLU A 66 34.32 -10.28 7.34
N LYS A 67 33.75 -11.12 6.46
CA LYS A 67 34.28 -11.36 5.13
C LYS A 67 33.72 -10.33 4.16
N PHE A 68 34.62 -9.63 3.45
CA PHE A 68 34.28 -8.58 2.48
C PHE A 68 33.60 -7.33 3.06
N GLU A 69 33.81 -7.02 4.35
CA GLU A 69 33.25 -5.82 5.01
C GLU A 69 31.72 -5.73 4.94
N LEU A 70 31.05 -6.88 4.79
CA LEU A 70 29.60 -6.97 4.79
C LEU A 70 29.12 -7.41 6.17
N TYR A 71 28.58 -6.47 6.93
CA TYR A 71 28.09 -6.72 8.30
C TYR A 71 26.58 -6.88 8.35
N GLU A 72 26.11 -7.80 9.19
CA GLU A 72 24.68 -8.02 9.46
C GLU A 72 23.96 -6.74 9.88
N LYS A 73 24.61 -5.88 10.70
CA LYS A 73 24.04 -4.58 11.10
C LYS A 73 23.67 -3.67 9.93
N ASP A 74 24.43 -3.72 8.83
CA ASP A 74 24.27 -2.84 7.68
C ASP A 74 23.14 -3.38 6.79
N ILE A 75 23.11 -4.69 6.57
CA ILE A 75 22.03 -5.38 5.86
C ILE A 75 20.69 -5.16 6.57
N ASN A 76 20.67 -5.33 7.89
CA ASN A 76 19.46 -5.15 8.70
C ASN A 76 18.92 -3.73 8.60
N LEU A 77 19.80 -2.73 8.65
CA LEU A 77 19.39 -1.32 8.56
C LEU A 77 18.84 -0.98 7.17
N ASP A 78 19.54 -1.39 6.10
CA ASP A 78 19.07 -1.17 4.72
C ASP A 78 17.72 -1.86 4.47
N LEU A 79 17.56 -3.11 4.91
CA LEU A 79 16.31 -3.85 4.76
C LEU A 79 15.17 -3.19 5.55
N ALA A 80 15.45 -2.71 6.76
CA ALA A 80 14.45 -2.01 7.57
C ALA A 80 13.93 -0.75 6.87
N PHE A 81 14.80 0.04 6.23
CA PHE A 81 14.37 1.22 5.47
C PHE A 81 13.51 0.86 4.27
N ARG A 82 13.88 -0.17 3.51
CA ARG A 82 13.07 -0.64 2.37
C ARG A 82 11.71 -1.14 2.84
N LEU A 83 11.67 -1.92 3.91
CA LEU A 83 10.43 -2.43 4.49
C LEU A 83 9.53 -1.31 5.00
N ARG A 84 10.12 -0.28 5.64
CA ARG A 84 9.40 0.93 6.09
C ARG A 84 8.63 1.57 4.95
N VAL A 85 9.31 1.84 3.83
CA VAL A 85 8.69 2.46 2.63
C VAL A 85 7.51 1.63 2.14
N LEU A 86 7.71 0.31 1.97
CA LEU A 86 6.65 -0.58 1.48
C LEU A 86 5.43 -0.63 2.43
N LEU A 87 5.65 -0.61 3.75
CA LEU A 87 4.56 -0.63 4.73
C LEU A 87 3.82 0.72 4.81
N GLU A 88 4.54 1.84 4.71
CA GLU A 88 3.96 3.18 4.64
C GLU A 88 3.10 3.37 3.37
N GLU A 89 3.56 2.85 2.23
CA GLU A 89 2.77 2.81 0.98
C GLU A 89 1.47 2.02 1.13
N LYS A 90 1.41 1.06 2.07
CA LYS A 90 0.18 0.33 2.44
C LYS A 90 -0.63 1.00 3.54
N GLY A 91 -0.25 2.20 3.97
CA GLY A 91 -1.00 3.03 4.93
C GLY A 91 -0.63 2.84 6.40
N ALA A 92 0.42 2.06 6.72
CA ALA A 92 0.90 1.92 8.09
C ALA A 92 1.66 3.17 8.56
N THR A 93 1.67 3.42 9.88
CA THR A 93 2.65 4.30 10.52
C THR A 93 3.83 3.45 10.99
N VAL A 94 5.04 3.73 10.52
CA VAL A 94 6.20 2.87 10.79
C VAL A 94 7.35 3.64 11.41
N ASP A 95 7.78 3.18 12.59
CA ASP A 95 8.95 3.69 13.31
C ASP A 95 10.04 2.61 13.38
N LEU A 96 11.30 3.04 13.56
CA LEU A 96 12.45 2.15 13.76
C LEU A 96 13.05 2.37 15.16
N THR A 97 13.60 1.32 15.78
CA THR A 97 14.36 1.44 17.04
C THR A 97 15.67 2.21 16.87
N ARG A 98 16.27 2.17 15.67
CA ARG A 98 17.41 3.00 15.25
C ARG A 98 17.28 3.46 13.80
N TRP A 99 17.79 4.66 13.53
CA TRP A 99 17.80 5.30 12.20
C TRP A 99 19.21 5.45 11.62
N SER A 100 20.22 4.97 12.34
CA SER A 100 21.63 5.05 11.94
C SER A 100 22.41 3.85 12.47
N ASP A 101 23.69 3.76 12.12
CA ASP A 101 24.60 2.79 12.72
C ASP A 101 24.96 3.19 14.16
N GLN A 102 24.06 2.86 15.08
CA GLN A 102 24.20 3.15 16.50
C GLN A 102 23.90 1.90 17.33
N GLU A 103 24.68 1.71 18.38
CA GLU A 103 24.38 0.70 19.40
C GLU A 103 23.17 1.17 20.23
N LEU A 104 22.31 0.24 20.66
CA LEU A 104 21.19 0.53 21.57
C LEU A 104 21.32 -0.17 22.94
N SER A 105 22.38 -0.95 23.17
CA SER A 105 22.54 -1.78 24.37
C SER A 105 22.67 -0.99 25.68
N TYR A 106 22.96 0.31 25.62
CA TYR A 106 22.97 1.18 26.80
C TYR A 106 21.57 1.53 27.31
N LEU A 107 20.52 1.31 26.51
CA LEU A 107 19.14 1.60 26.89
C LEU A 107 18.57 0.58 27.89
N SER A 108 19.22 -0.58 28.07
CA SER A 108 18.84 -1.55 29.10
C SER A 108 20.07 -2.27 29.66
N PRO A 109 20.29 -2.26 30.99
CA PRO A 109 21.37 -3.02 31.64
C PRO A 109 21.36 -4.50 31.27
N ASP A 110 20.18 -5.09 31.05
CA ASP A 110 20.02 -6.50 30.73
C ASP A 110 20.42 -6.84 29.29
N LEU A 111 20.32 -5.89 28.36
CA LEU A 111 20.78 -6.06 26.98
C LEU A 111 22.31 -6.02 26.87
N LYS A 112 22.98 -5.31 27.79
CA LYS A 112 24.44 -5.29 27.90
C LYS A 112 25.01 -6.68 28.20
N ALA A 113 24.26 -7.53 28.90
CA ALA A 113 24.63 -8.89 29.26
C ALA A 113 24.40 -9.92 28.13
N LYS A 114 23.58 -9.61 27.12
CA LYS A 114 23.33 -10.48 25.95
C LYS A 114 24.34 -10.33 24.81
N ARG A 115 25.36 -9.49 25.00
CA ARG A 115 26.46 -9.39 24.03
C ARG A 115 27.15 -10.75 23.92
N HIS A 116 27.27 -11.28 22.71
CA HIS A 116 28.15 -12.41 22.48
C HIS A 116 29.60 -11.94 22.73
N PRO A 117 30.31 -12.48 23.74
CA PRO A 117 31.74 -12.23 23.86
C PRO A 117 32.43 -12.85 22.64
N ARG A 118 33.34 -12.09 22.02
CA ARG A 118 34.24 -12.63 20.99
C ARG A 118 35.33 -13.48 21.64
#